data_AF-A0A521RY27-F1
#
_entry.id   AF-A0A521RY27-F1
#
_cell.length_a   1.000
_cell.length_b   1.000
_cell.length_c   1.000
_cell.angle_alpha   90.00
_cell.angle_beta   90.00
_cell.angle_gamma   90.00
#
_symmetry.space_group_name_H-M   'P 1'
#
loop_
_entity.id
_entity.type
_entity.pdbx_description
1 polymer ?
#
loop_
_entity_poly.entity_id
_entity_poly.type
_entity_poly.pdbx_seq_one_letter_code
_entity_poly.pdbx_strand_id
1 'polypeptide(L)'
;MTGKRRSNRIDPVLKRSPPPTTKELRSFGLLMGCFIAGVFGVLFPWLWNRPFAVWPWVVGGLFILWALAAPTTLASVFQGWMIVGGILGWINTRIILALVFYLLFFPLGFVMRRSGWDPLRRAWKRDIISYRIQSKAADRKRMERPF
;
A
#
# COMPACT_ATOMS: atom_id res chain seq x y z
N MET A 1 -11.55 -4.93 50.42
CA MET A 1 -11.88 -6.05 49.50
C MET A 1 -12.14 -5.46 48.12
N THR A 2 -11.30 -5.83 47.16
CA THR A 2 -10.87 -4.98 46.05
C THR A 2 -11.67 -5.27 44.79
N GLY A 3 -12.42 -4.28 44.31
CA GLY A 3 -13.21 -4.35 43.08
C GLY A 3 -12.33 -4.44 41.84
N LYS A 4 -12.46 -5.56 41.11
CA LYS A 4 -11.73 -5.89 39.89
C LYS A 4 -12.10 -4.93 38.75
N ARG A 5 -11.29 -3.88 38.53
CA ARG A 5 -11.34 -3.06 37.29
C ARG A 5 -11.00 -3.95 36.10
N ARG A 6 -12.01 -4.50 35.42
CA ARG A 6 -11.85 -5.17 34.13
C ARG A 6 -11.31 -4.16 33.11
N SER A 7 -10.16 -4.53 32.54
CA SER A 7 -9.43 -3.79 31.53
C SER A 7 -10.25 -3.63 30.24
N ASN A 8 -10.85 -2.45 30.05
CA ASN A 8 -11.50 -1.99 28.81
C ASN A 8 -10.47 -1.43 27.81
N ARG A 9 -9.30 -2.07 27.71
CA ARG A 9 -8.14 -1.62 26.93
C ARG A 9 -7.76 -2.58 25.79
N ILE A 10 -8.48 -3.69 25.62
CA ILE A 10 -8.12 -4.79 24.70
C ILE A 10 -9.10 -4.92 23.52
N ASP A 11 -10.18 -4.18 23.57
CA ASP A 11 -11.31 -4.12 22.66
C ASP A 11 -11.05 -3.44 21.29
N PRO A 12 -10.06 -2.53 21.08
CA PRO A 12 -9.85 -1.94 19.75
C PRO A 12 -9.09 -2.86 18.77
N VAL A 13 -8.41 -3.90 19.26
CA VAL A 13 -7.56 -4.78 18.42
C VAL A 13 -8.39 -5.83 17.66
N LEU A 14 -9.61 -6.14 18.12
CA LEU A 14 -10.50 -7.14 17.51
C LEU A 14 -11.59 -6.54 16.62
N LYS A 15 -11.31 -5.42 15.95
CA LYS A 15 -12.24 -4.87 14.94
C LYS A 15 -12.15 -5.71 13.66
N ARG A 16 -12.85 -6.85 13.63
CA ARG A 16 -13.10 -7.58 12.38
C ARG A 16 -13.79 -6.61 11.43
N SER A 17 -13.29 -6.51 10.19
CA SER A 17 -13.95 -5.72 9.15
C SER A 17 -15.43 -6.12 9.10
N PRO A 18 -16.37 -5.16 9.13
CA PRO A 18 -17.78 -5.50 9.06
C PRO A 18 -18.04 -6.32 7.78
N PRO A 19 -18.99 -7.26 7.80
CA PRO A 19 -19.35 -8.00 6.60
C PRO A 19 -19.71 -7.01 5.49
N PRO A 20 -19.30 -7.29 4.24
CA PRO A 20 -19.44 -6.33 3.17
C PRO A 20 -20.91 -6.02 2.93
N THR A 21 -21.21 -4.73 2.78
CA THR A 21 -22.59 -4.25 2.63
C THR A 21 -23.14 -4.58 1.25
N THR A 22 -24.45 -4.80 1.13
CA THR A 22 -25.10 -5.09 -0.17
C THR A 22 -24.86 -4.01 -1.23
N LYS A 23 -24.64 -2.76 -0.79
CA LYS A 23 -24.26 -1.64 -1.67
C LYS A 23 -22.84 -1.81 -2.24
N GLU A 24 -21.87 -2.24 -1.44
CA GLU A 24 -20.50 -2.49 -1.89
C GLU A 24 -20.44 -3.64 -2.91
N LEU A 25 -21.21 -4.71 -2.70
CA LEU A 25 -21.28 -5.84 -3.64
C LEU A 25 -21.86 -5.42 -4.99
N ARG A 26 -22.91 -4.57 -4.99
CA ARG A 26 -23.50 -4.02 -6.22
C ARG A 26 -22.53 -3.10 -6.95
N SER A 27 -21.87 -2.19 -6.24
CA SER A 27 -20.86 -1.30 -6.82
C SER A 27 -19.70 -2.09 -7.42
N PHE A 28 -19.24 -3.16 -6.75
CA PHE A 28 -18.20 -4.04 -7.27
C PHE A 28 -18.63 -4.74 -8.56
N GLY A 29 -19.82 -5.33 -8.59
CA GLY A 29 -20.35 -5.99 -9.79
C GLY A 29 -20.53 -5.04 -10.97
N LEU A 30 -20.99 -3.81 -10.72
CA LEU A 30 -21.10 -2.76 -11.74
C LEU A 30 -19.73 -2.30 -12.25
N LEU A 31 -18.78 -2.06 -11.35
CA LEU A 31 -17.40 -1.69 -11.72
C LEU A 31 -16.73 -2.79 -12.53
N MET A 32 -16.84 -4.05 -12.13
CA MET A 32 -16.28 -5.17 -12.88
C MET A 32 -16.96 -5.39 -14.22
N GLY A 33 -18.30 -5.33 -14.27
CA GLY A 33 -19.04 -5.44 -15.54
C GLY A 33 -18.67 -4.33 -16.52
N CYS A 34 -18.59 -3.08 -16.05
CA CYS A 34 -18.15 -1.94 -16.85
C CYS A 34 -16.68 -2.07 -17.28
N PHE A 35 -15.81 -2.54 -16.38
CA PHE A 35 -14.40 -2.78 -16.70
C PHE A 35 -14.24 -3.85 -17.77
N ILE A 36 -14.95 -4.98 -17.66
CA ILE A 36 -14.91 -6.05 -18.65
C ILE A 36 -15.46 -5.55 -19.99
N ALA A 37 -16.63 -4.91 -20.01
CA ALA A 37 -17.24 -4.41 -21.23
C ALA A 37 -16.38 -3.31 -21.90
N GLY A 38 -15.83 -2.38 -21.12
CA GLY A 38 -14.99 -1.30 -21.64
C GLY A 38 -13.62 -1.78 -22.11
N VAL A 39 -12.92 -2.58 -21.30
CA VAL A 39 -11.58 -3.06 -21.65
C VAL A 39 -11.63 -4.07 -22.77
N PHE A 40 -12.45 -5.13 -22.66
CA PHE A 40 -12.49 -6.19 -23.67
C PHE A 40 -13.41 -5.88 -24.85
N GLY A 41 -14.43 -5.06 -24.67
CA GLY A 41 -15.36 -4.68 -25.73
C GLY A 41 -14.92 -3.45 -26.54
N VAL A 42 -14.12 -2.55 -25.97
CA VAL A 42 -13.72 -1.29 -26.64
C VAL A 42 -12.21 -1.12 -26.72
N LEU A 43 -11.50 -1.21 -25.60
CA LEU A 43 -10.06 -0.89 -25.55
C LEU A 43 -9.22 -1.95 -26.29
N PHE A 44 -9.52 -3.23 -26.12
CA PHE A 44 -8.78 -4.34 -26.74
C PHE A 44 -8.99 -4.40 -28.26
N PRO A 45 -10.22 -4.29 -28.80
CA PRO A 45 -10.45 -4.24 -30.25
C PRO A 45 -9.82 -3.00 -30.90
N TRP A 46 -9.86 -1.84 -30.22
CA TRP A 46 -9.21 -0.62 -30.67
C TRP A 46 -7.69 -0.80 -30.74
N LEU A 47 -7.06 -1.30 -29.68
CA LEU A 47 -5.61 -1.44 -29.60
C LEU A 47 -5.04 -2.46 -30.59
N TRP A 48 -5.79 -3.53 -30.89
CA TRP A 48 -5.36 -4.61 -31.79
C TRP A 48 -5.96 -4.53 -33.21
N ASN A 49 -6.75 -3.50 -33.52
CA ASN A 49 -7.45 -3.30 -34.80
C ASN A 49 -8.25 -4.53 -35.25
N ARG A 50 -8.88 -5.22 -34.29
CA ARG A 50 -9.71 -6.43 -34.50
C ARG A 50 -11.19 -6.03 -34.57
N PRO A 51 -12.04 -6.80 -35.26
CA PRO A 51 -13.47 -6.52 -35.29
C PRO A 51 -14.04 -6.53 -33.86
N PHE A 52 -14.95 -5.60 -33.58
CA PHE A 52 -15.66 -5.53 -32.31
C PHE A 52 -16.36 -6.86 -32.05
N ALA A 53 -15.79 -7.65 -31.16
CA ALA A 53 -16.35 -8.94 -30.82
C ALA A 53 -17.61 -8.71 -29.97
N VAL A 54 -18.68 -9.45 -30.25
CA VAL A 54 -19.98 -9.29 -29.54
C VAL A 54 -19.96 -9.99 -28.17
N TRP A 55 -19.11 -11.00 -28.02
CA TRP A 55 -19.01 -11.80 -26.80
C TRP A 55 -18.68 -10.99 -25.51
N PRO A 56 -17.84 -9.93 -25.50
CA PRO A 56 -17.56 -9.15 -24.28
C PRO A 56 -18.77 -8.34 -23.83
N TRP A 57 -19.64 -7.92 -24.75
CA TRP A 57 -20.90 -7.24 -24.43
C TRP A 57 -21.90 -8.20 -23.81
N VAL A 58 -22.00 -9.43 -24.34
CA VAL A 58 -22.86 -10.49 -23.77
C VAL A 58 -22.34 -10.94 -22.42
N VAL A 59 -21.03 -11.17 -22.27
CA VAL A 59 -20.42 -11.59 -21.00
C VAL A 59 -20.48 -10.48 -19.97
N GLY A 60 -20.20 -9.24 -20.35
CA GLY A 60 -20.30 -8.07 -19.47
C GLY A 60 -21.75 -7.80 -19.03
N GLY A 61 -22.70 -7.86 -19.96
CA GLY A 61 -24.13 -7.73 -19.68
C GLY A 61 -24.66 -8.84 -18.78
N LEU A 62 -24.25 -10.09 -19.03
CA LEU A 62 -24.57 -11.23 -18.18
C LEU A 62 -24.00 -11.06 -16.77
N PHE A 63 -22.76 -10.56 -16.64
CA PHE A 63 -22.15 -10.26 -15.34
C PHE A 63 -22.89 -9.16 -14.58
N ILE A 64 -23.33 -8.10 -15.27
CA ILE A 64 -24.10 -7.00 -14.68
C ILE A 64 -25.48 -7.49 -14.24
N LEU A 65 -26.17 -8.27 -15.09
CA LEU A 65 -27.45 -8.91 -14.75
C LEU A 65 -27.30 -9.86 -13.57
N TRP A 66 -26.22 -10.64 -13.51
CA TRP A 66 -25.95 -11.55 -12.41
C TRP A 66 -25.63 -10.81 -11.12
N ALA A 67 -24.90 -9.69 -11.20
CA ALA A 67 -24.65 -8.80 -10.07
C ALA A 67 -25.93 -8.13 -9.54
N LEU A 68 -26.91 -7.86 -10.39
CA LEU A 68 -28.23 -7.35 -9.99
C LEU A 68 -29.13 -8.44 -9.42
N ALA A 69 -29.15 -9.62 -10.03
CA ALA A 69 -30.06 -10.71 -9.68
C ALA A 69 -29.66 -11.46 -8.41
N ALA A 70 -28.37 -11.70 -8.19
CA ALA A 70 -27.86 -12.46 -7.04
C ALA A 70 -26.58 -11.83 -6.48
N PRO A 71 -26.68 -10.69 -5.75
CA PRO A 71 -25.51 -10.07 -5.14
C PRO A 71 -24.89 -10.95 -4.04
N THR A 72 -25.65 -11.86 -3.43
CA THR A 72 -25.18 -12.71 -2.33
C THR A 72 -24.17 -13.78 -2.77
N THR A 73 -24.27 -14.32 -3.99
CA THR A 73 -23.25 -15.23 -4.54
C THR A 73 -21.97 -14.49 -4.91
N LEU A 74 -22.09 -13.21 -5.30
CA LEU A 74 -20.98 -12.31 -5.53
C LEU A 74 -20.16 -12.02 -4.26
N ALA A 75 -20.69 -12.28 -3.06
CA ALA A 75 -19.97 -12.07 -1.81
C ALA A 75 -18.68 -12.91 -1.74
N SER A 76 -18.70 -14.16 -2.21
CA SER A 76 -17.52 -15.03 -2.22
C SER A 76 -16.48 -14.57 -3.25
N VAL A 77 -16.93 -14.16 -4.43
CA VAL A 77 -16.07 -13.62 -5.50
C VAL A 77 -15.45 -12.30 -5.05
N PHE A 78 -16.23 -11.42 -4.43
CA PHE A 78 -15.77 -10.16 -3.86
C PHE A 78 -14.69 -10.38 -2.81
N GLN A 79 -14.89 -11.34 -1.90
CA GLN A 79 -13.87 -11.67 -0.89
C GLN A 79 -12.56 -12.17 -1.52
N GLY A 80 -12.65 -13.07 -2.51
CA GLY A 80 -11.47 -13.53 -3.27
C GLY A 80 -10.76 -12.37 -3.99
N TRP A 81 -11.53 -11.49 -4.61
CA TRP A 81 -10.99 -10.30 -5.27
C TRP A 81 -10.31 -9.34 -4.30
N MET A 82 -10.88 -9.15 -3.11
CA MET A 82 -10.27 -8.31 -2.07
C MET A 82 -8.94 -8.88 -1.56
N ILE A 83 -8.79 -10.21 -1.51
CA ILE A 83 -7.50 -10.84 -1.20
C ILE A 83 -6.48 -10.50 -2.29
N VAL A 84 -6.86 -10.63 -3.56
CA VAL A 84 -5.99 -10.24 -4.69
C VAL A 84 -5.64 -8.78 -4.62
N GLY A 85 -6.60 -7.89 -4.35
CA GLY A 85 -6.37 -6.46 -4.15
C GLY A 85 -5.41 -6.18 -2.99
N GLY A 86 -5.50 -6.94 -1.90
CA GLY A 86 -4.57 -6.87 -0.77
C GLY A 86 -3.15 -7.29 -1.15
N ILE A 87 -2.99 -8.37 -1.93
CA ILE A 87 -1.70 -8.81 -2.46
C ILE A 87 -1.13 -7.77 -3.42
N LEU A 88 -1.96 -7.21 -4.30
CA LEU A 88 -1.55 -6.19 -5.25
C LEU A 88 -1.11 -4.91 -4.53
N GLY A 89 -1.84 -4.49 -3.49
CA GLY A 89 -1.46 -3.39 -2.62
C GLY A 89 -0.16 -3.68 -1.87
N TRP A 90 0.02 -4.91 -1.41
CA TRP A 90 1.27 -5.36 -0.80
C TRP A 90 2.42 -5.19 -1.79
N ILE A 91 2.31 -5.72 -3.00
CA ILE A 91 3.31 -5.60 -4.05
C ILE A 91 3.58 -4.13 -4.40
N ASN A 92 2.54 -3.32 -4.60
CA ASN A 92 2.64 -1.91 -5.00
C ASN A 92 3.49 -1.10 -4.02
N THR A 93 3.25 -1.25 -2.71
CA THR A 93 4.05 -0.54 -1.69
C THR A 93 5.53 -0.92 -1.76
N ARG A 94 5.86 -2.19 -2.06
CA ARG A 94 7.27 -2.62 -2.21
C ARG A 94 7.87 -2.06 -3.49
N ILE A 95 7.13 -2.06 -4.59
CA ILE A 95 7.59 -1.53 -5.87
C ILE A 95 7.87 -0.03 -5.76
N ILE A 96 6.95 0.75 -5.20
CA ILE A 96 7.12 2.20 -5.03
C ILE A 96 8.35 2.47 -4.14
N LEU A 97 8.46 1.78 -3.01
CA LEU A 97 9.60 1.95 -2.11
C LEU A 97 10.92 1.56 -2.75
N ALA A 98 10.95 0.44 -3.48
CA ALA A 98 12.13 -0.01 -4.22
C ALA A 98 12.52 1.00 -5.29
N LEU A 99 11.57 1.49 -6.09
CA LEU A 99 11.82 2.52 -7.09
C LEU A 99 12.40 3.78 -6.46
N VAL A 100 11.74 4.32 -5.44
CA VAL A 100 12.24 5.52 -4.71
C VAL A 100 13.65 5.28 -4.18
N PHE A 101 13.91 4.12 -3.59
CA PHE A 101 15.24 3.80 -3.07
C PHE A 101 16.29 3.72 -4.19
N TYR A 102 16.02 3.00 -5.28
CA TYR A 102 16.98 2.78 -6.35
C TYR A 102 17.16 3.99 -7.28
N LEU A 103 16.15 4.84 -7.44
CA LEU A 103 16.21 6.03 -8.30
C LEU A 103 16.71 7.27 -7.57
N LEU A 104 16.43 7.42 -6.27
CA LEU A 104 16.78 8.61 -5.52
C LEU A 104 17.91 8.31 -4.54
N PHE A 105 17.66 7.46 -3.54
CA PHE A 105 18.61 7.27 -2.45
C PHE A 105 19.90 6.56 -2.87
N PHE A 106 19.80 5.53 -3.70
CA PHE A 106 20.93 4.74 -4.17
C PHE A 106 21.91 5.58 -5.01
N PRO A 107 21.50 6.31 -6.08
CA PRO A 107 22.43 7.12 -6.84
C PRO A 107 22.96 8.30 -6.04
N LEU A 108 22.17 8.91 -5.15
CA LEU A 108 22.68 9.95 -4.24
C LEU A 108 23.80 9.39 -3.36
N GLY A 109 23.60 8.23 -2.73
CA GLY A 109 24.63 7.56 -1.94
C GLY A 109 25.86 7.15 -2.77
N PHE A 110 25.65 6.69 -4.00
CA PHE A 110 26.72 6.32 -4.92
C PHE A 110 27.56 7.54 -5.34
N VAL A 111 26.90 8.65 -5.70
CA VAL A 111 27.55 9.93 -6.03
C VAL A 111 28.30 10.48 -4.83
N MET A 112 27.72 10.48 -3.63
CA MET A 112 28.39 10.92 -2.41
C MET A 112 29.63 10.07 -2.11
N ARG A 113 29.53 8.74 -2.26
CA ARG A 113 30.65 7.83 -2.08
C ARG A 113 31.76 8.07 -3.10
N ARG A 114 31.43 8.37 -4.35
CA ARG A 114 32.43 8.70 -5.39
C ARG A 114 33.05 10.08 -5.18
N SER A 115 32.28 11.06 -4.70
CA SER A 115 32.75 12.42 -4.41
C SER A 115 33.58 12.49 -3.12
N GLY A 116 33.65 11.40 -2.34
CA GLY A 116 34.39 11.37 -1.06
C GLY A 116 33.68 12.12 0.08
N TRP A 117 32.41 12.49 -0.11
CA TRP A 117 31.63 13.20 0.89
C TRP A 117 31.04 12.22 1.90
N ASP A 118 31.65 12.16 3.07
CA ASP A 118 31.19 11.35 4.21
C ASP A 118 30.70 12.24 5.36
N PRO A 119 29.42 12.63 5.37
CA PRO A 119 28.87 13.51 6.42
C PRO A 119 28.86 12.86 7.81
N LEU A 120 28.91 11.53 7.88
CA LEU A 120 28.93 10.80 9.15
C LEU A 120 30.35 10.37 9.58
N ARG A 121 31.40 10.73 8.81
CA ARG A 121 32.80 10.38 9.11
C ARG A 121 32.96 8.90 9.47
N ARG A 122 32.30 8.01 8.74
CA ARG A 122 32.32 6.55 8.94
C ARG A 122 33.58 5.89 8.40
N ALA A 123 34.40 6.61 7.63
CA ALA A 123 35.69 6.11 7.18
C ALA A 123 36.53 5.62 8.36
N TRP A 124 36.92 4.34 8.31
CA TRP A 124 37.75 3.70 9.31
C TRP A 124 39.16 4.33 9.31
N LYS A 125 39.50 5.03 10.39
CA LYS A 125 40.85 5.54 10.66
C LYS A 125 41.49 4.64 11.70
N ARG A 126 42.55 3.93 11.31
CA ARG A 126 43.30 3.03 12.20
C ARG A 126 44.22 3.78 13.18
N ASP A 127 44.47 5.06 12.91
CA ASP A 127 45.41 5.92 13.63
C ASP A 127 44.74 6.81 14.70
N ILE A 128 43.60 6.38 15.25
CA ILE A 128 42.92 7.12 16.33
C ILE A 128 42.54 6.20 17.47
N ILE A 129 42.85 6.67 18.69
CA ILE A 129 42.64 5.95 19.96
C ILE A 129 41.15 5.81 20.28
N SER A 130 40.31 6.75 19.83
CA SER A 130 38.85 6.67 20.01
C SER A 130 38.08 7.49 18.97
N TYR A 131 36.93 6.97 18.53
CA TYR A 131 35.96 7.68 17.68
C TYR A 131 34.98 8.56 18.46
N ARG A 132 35.11 8.62 19.80
CA ARG A 132 34.18 9.34 20.66
C ARG A 132 34.30 10.85 20.43
N ILE A 133 33.23 11.47 19.96
CA ILE A 133 33.11 12.92 19.87
C ILE A 133 32.74 13.43 21.27
N GLN A 134 33.62 14.21 21.90
CA GLN A 134 33.33 14.87 23.18
C GLN A 134 32.13 15.80 23.00
N SER A 135 31.09 15.65 23.83
CA SER A 135 29.98 16.59 23.77
C SER A 135 30.46 17.95 24.28
N LYS A 136 30.03 19.03 23.62
CA LYS A 136 30.24 20.37 24.17
C LYS A 136 29.40 20.48 25.43
N ALA A 137 30.01 20.92 26.53
CA ALA A 137 29.29 21.20 27.76
C ALA A 137 28.15 22.17 27.45
N ALA A 138 26.91 21.78 27.79
CA ALA A 138 25.75 22.63 27.58
C ALA A 138 25.89 23.87 28.49
N ASP A 139 25.70 25.06 27.93
CA ASP A 139 25.70 26.29 28.70
C ASP A 139 24.61 26.23 29.78
N ARG A 140 24.93 26.71 30.99
CA ARG A 140 24.06 26.62 32.18
C ARG A 140 22.71 27.29 31.93
N LYS A 141 22.69 28.37 31.15
CA LYS A 141 21.46 29.08 30.72
C LYS A 141 20.50 28.21 29.93
N ARG A 142 20.99 27.18 29.22
CA ARG A 142 20.15 26.25 28.44
C ARG A 142 19.38 25.26 29.34
N MET A 143 19.84 25.07 30.59
CA MET A 143 19.14 24.27 31.59
C MET A 143 17.98 25.03 32.25
N GLU A 144 17.95 26.37 32.12
CA GLU A 144 16.91 27.22 32.71
C GLU A 144 15.59 27.18 31.92
N ARG A 145 15.63 26.74 30.65
CA ARG A 145 14.43 26.52 29.80
C ARG A 145 14.53 25.17 29.10
N PRO A 146 14.12 24.08 29.76
CA PRO A 146 14.27 22.72 29.24
C PRO A 146 13.24 22.36 28.16
N PHE A 147 12.26 23.23 27.86
CA PHE A 147 11.21 23.04 26.86
C PHE A 147 11.18 24.22 25.89
#